data_AF-A0A8T2XR94-F1
#
_entry.id   AF-A0A8T2XR94-F1
#
_cell.length_a   1.000
_cell.length_b   1.000
_cell.length_c   1.000
_cell.angle_alpha   90.00
_cell.angle_beta   90.00
_cell.angle_gamma   90.00
#
_symmetry.space_group_name_H-M   'P 1'
#
loop_
_entity.id
_entity.type
_entity.pdbx_description
1 polymer ?
#
loop_
_entity_poly.entity_id
_entity_poly.type
_entity_poly.pdbx_seq_one_letter_code
_entity_poly.pdbx_strand_id
1 'polypeptide(L)'
;MKALPSSSSKGPVKFKMPTRENLVPIRLDIELEEQRYKDAFTWNPTDPDSEITIFAKRTVKDLKLPPPFIMHIVQSIQTQLAEFRSYEGQDMLYTGDKIVPIKLDLRVNNTLIKDQFLWDMNNFDSDPEDFAKTFCDDLGIQDPEVGPAVAFAIREQLYETAVQSVAAAREIRMSKKGRRGAEYVPARFLSQVLSYSCY
;
A
#
# COMPACT_ATOMS: atom_id res chain seq x y z
N MET A 1 8.30 -34.75 -27.74
CA MET A 1 8.40 -33.49 -26.98
C MET A 1 7.59 -33.68 -25.70
N LYS A 2 8.23 -33.71 -24.52
CA LYS A 2 7.52 -33.76 -23.24
C LYS A 2 7.20 -32.32 -22.83
N ALA A 3 5.91 -32.00 -22.70
CA ALA A 3 5.48 -30.72 -22.16
C ALA A 3 5.92 -30.60 -20.70
N LEU A 4 6.51 -29.45 -20.35
CA LEU A 4 6.83 -29.09 -18.97
C LEU A 4 5.52 -28.82 -18.20
N PRO A 5 5.37 -29.29 -16.95
CA PRO A 5 4.23 -28.92 -16.14
C PRO A 5 4.35 -27.46 -15.69
N SER A 6 3.51 -26.57 -16.21
CA SER A 6 3.33 -25.22 -15.66
C SER A 6 2.41 -25.30 -14.43
N SER A 7 2.94 -25.77 -13.30
CA SER A 7 2.24 -25.65 -12.02
C SER A 7 3.19 -25.07 -10.98
N SER A 8 3.49 -23.78 -11.08
CA SER A 8 3.96 -23.05 -9.91
C SER A 8 2.74 -22.67 -9.08
N SER A 9 2.27 -23.58 -8.23
CA SER A 9 1.45 -23.19 -7.08
C SER A 9 2.35 -22.39 -6.14
N LYS A 10 2.60 -21.13 -6.49
CA LYS A 10 3.37 -20.23 -5.64
C LYS A 10 2.58 -20.11 -4.35
N GLY A 11 3.23 -20.44 -3.23
CA GLY A 11 2.66 -20.26 -1.90
C GLY A 11 2.23 -18.79 -1.69
N PRO A 12 1.46 -18.51 -0.63
CA PRO A 12 1.02 -17.14 -0.37
C PRO A 12 2.24 -16.21 -0.24
N VAL A 13 2.25 -15.14 -1.03
CA VAL A 13 3.28 -14.10 -0.98
C VAL A 13 2.96 -13.17 0.19
N LYS A 14 3.97 -12.87 1.00
CA LYS A 14 3.84 -11.91 2.09
C LYS A 14 3.74 -10.49 1.54
N PHE A 15 2.97 -9.65 2.24
CA PHE A 15 2.82 -8.26 1.88
C PHE A 15 4.18 -7.57 1.74
N LYS A 16 4.40 -6.94 0.58
CA LYS A 16 5.46 -5.97 0.29
C LYS A 16 5.06 -5.15 -0.93
N MET A 17 5.76 -4.06 -1.21
CA MET A 17 5.55 -3.33 -2.47
C MET A 17 5.88 -4.22 -3.68
N PRO A 18 5.04 -4.22 -4.73
CA PRO A 18 5.23 -5.01 -5.95
C PRO A 18 6.20 -4.33 -6.92
N THR A 19 7.37 -3.96 -6.41
CA THR A 19 8.41 -3.19 -7.10
C THR A 19 9.79 -3.66 -6.65
N ARG A 20 10.84 -3.25 -7.37
CA ARG A 20 12.23 -3.56 -7.02
C ARG A 20 12.60 -3.04 -5.63
N GLU A 21 12.34 -1.77 -5.38
CA GLU A 21 12.56 -1.17 -4.07
C GLU A 21 11.27 -1.12 -3.25
N ASN A 22 11.37 -1.43 -1.95
CA ASN A 22 10.22 -1.45 -1.03
C ASN A 22 9.88 -0.05 -0.49
N LEU A 23 9.86 0.96 -1.37
CA LEU A 23 9.57 2.34 -0.98
C LEU A 23 8.08 2.56 -0.78
N VAL A 24 7.74 3.22 0.33
CA VAL A 24 6.37 3.55 0.73
C VAL A 24 6.03 4.95 0.22
N PRO A 25 4.92 5.15 -0.52
CA PRO A 25 4.45 6.49 -0.85
C PRO A 25 3.93 7.19 0.42
N ILE A 26 4.45 8.38 0.69
CA ILE A 26 4.10 9.23 1.84
C ILE A 26 3.46 10.52 1.32
N ARG A 27 2.28 10.85 1.84
CA ARG A 27 1.57 12.09 1.55
C ARG A 27 1.46 12.95 2.80
N LEU A 28 1.92 14.19 2.71
CA LEU A 28 1.76 15.18 3.76
C LEU A 28 0.67 16.18 3.38
N ASP A 29 -0.24 16.43 4.30
CA ASP A 29 -1.22 17.50 4.22
C ASP A 29 -1.44 18.05 5.63
N ILE A 30 -0.58 19.01 6.01
CA ILE A 30 -0.51 19.54 7.37
C ILE A 30 -0.98 20.98 7.34
N GLU A 31 -1.99 21.29 8.15
CA GLU A 31 -2.54 22.62 8.31
C GLU A 31 -2.38 23.05 9.77
N LEU A 32 -1.70 24.18 9.98
CA LEU A 32 -1.44 24.74 11.30
C LEU A 32 -1.51 26.26 11.21
N GLU A 33 -2.34 26.85 12.08
CA GLU A 33 -2.64 28.30 12.05
C GLU A 33 -3.16 28.70 10.66
N GLU A 34 -2.50 29.64 9.99
CA GLU A 34 -2.85 30.08 8.63
C GLU A 34 -1.94 29.48 7.55
N GLN A 35 -1.11 28.50 7.90
CA GLN A 35 -0.16 27.89 6.96
C GLN A 35 -0.49 26.43 6.72
N ARG A 36 -0.37 26.03 5.44
CA ARG A 36 -0.57 24.66 5.00
C ARG A 36 0.64 24.18 4.22
N TYR A 37 1.12 22.99 4.57
CA TYR A 37 2.20 22.32 3.88
C TYR A 37 1.69 21.02 3.28
N LYS A 38 1.82 20.89 1.96
CA LYS A 38 1.48 19.70 1.20
C LYS A 38 2.71 19.18 0.49
N ASP A 39 2.92 17.87 0.56
CA ASP A 39 4.02 17.21 -0.13
C ASP A 39 3.68 15.75 -0.43
N ALA A 40 4.39 15.17 -1.39
CA ALA A 40 4.26 13.79 -1.79
C ALA A 40 5.63 13.25 -2.22
N PHE A 41 6.10 12.22 -1.52
CA PHE A 41 7.41 11.62 -1.76
C PHE A 41 7.40 10.15 -1.33
N THR A 42 8.50 9.44 -1.60
CA THR A 42 8.67 8.04 -1.20
C THR A 42 9.63 7.91 -0.03
N TRP A 43 9.38 6.96 0.86
CA TRP A 43 10.23 6.71 2.03
C TRP A 43 10.64 5.24 2.11
N ASN A 44 11.90 4.98 2.50
CA ASN A 44 12.34 3.63 2.78
C ASN A 44 11.90 3.21 4.19
N PRO A 45 11.02 2.20 4.34
CA PRO A 45 10.46 1.83 5.64
C PRO A 45 11.49 1.22 6.59
N THR A 46 12.68 0.85 6.11
CA THR A 46 13.79 0.35 6.94
C THR A 46 14.67 1.45 7.51
N ASP A 47 14.52 2.70 7.05
CA ASP A 47 15.32 3.81 7.56
C ASP A 47 14.94 4.13 9.02
N PRO A 48 15.91 4.54 9.86
CA PRO A 48 15.65 4.84 11.26
C PRO A 48 14.85 6.14 11.43
N ASP A 49 14.07 6.23 12.51
CA ASP A 49 13.24 7.41 12.84
C ASP A 49 14.04 8.72 12.97
N SER A 50 15.36 8.64 13.19
CA SER A 50 16.25 9.79 13.15
C SER A 50 16.26 10.48 11.79
N GLU A 51 16.19 9.74 10.69
CA GLU A 51 16.15 10.30 9.33
C GLU A 51 14.86 11.07 9.09
N ILE A 52 13.73 10.58 9.59
CA ILE A 52 12.43 11.28 9.53
C ILE A 52 12.54 12.63 10.25
N THR A 53 13.17 12.63 11.42
CA THR A 53 13.39 13.85 12.22
C THR A 53 14.33 14.83 11.52
N ILE A 54 15.40 14.33 10.87
CA ILE A 54 16.34 15.16 10.10
C ILE A 54 15.63 15.78 8.89
N PHE A 55 14.85 14.99 8.15
CA PHE A 55 14.02 15.46 7.04
C PHE A 55 13.08 16.57 7.50
N ALA A 56 12.27 16.33 8.52
CA ALA A 56 11.31 17.32 9.02
C ALA A 56 11.98 18.65 9.43
N LYS A 57 13.14 18.59 10.12
CA LYS A 57 13.91 19.78 10.49
C LYS A 57 14.44 20.55 9.28
N ARG A 58 14.94 19.84 8.26
CA ARG A 58 15.43 20.45 7.02
C ARG A 58 14.29 21.09 6.25
N THR A 59 13.19 20.37 6.02
CA THR A 59 11.99 20.88 5.35
C THR A 59 11.46 22.15 6.00
N VAL A 60 11.30 22.15 7.33
CA VAL A 60 10.81 23.33 8.06
C VAL A 60 11.75 24.51 7.93
N LYS A 61 13.07 24.27 7.95
CA LYS A 61 14.08 25.31 7.76
C LYS A 61 14.07 25.87 6.34
N ASP A 62 14.06 25.01 5.33
CA ASP A 62 14.19 25.38 3.92
C ASP A 62 12.95 26.11 3.41
N LEU A 63 11.77 25.66 3.84
CA LEU A 63 10.48 26.28 3.52
C LEU A 63 10.08 27.40 4.48
N LYS A 64 10.91 27.69 5.50
CA LYS A 64 10.67 28.72 6.53
C LYS A 64 9.31 28.54 7.24
N LEU A 65 8.94 27.30 7.54
CA LEU A 65 7.71 26.97 8.24
C LEU A 65 7.85 27.22 9.76
N PRO A 66 6.75 27.40 10.50
CA PRO A 66 6.75 27.46 11.95
C PRO A 66 7.37 26.20 12.59
N PRO A 67 8.17 26.31 13.67
CA PRO A 67 8.80 25.16 14.33
C PRO A 67 7.85 23.99 14.70
N PRO A 68 6.57 24.22 15.08
CA PRO A 68 5.66 23.10 15.37
C PRO A 68 5.41 22.15 14.19
N PHE A 69 5.62 22.57 12.93
CA PHE A 69 5.51 21.68 11.76
C PHE A 69 6.43 20.46 11.85
N ILE A 70 7.59 20.58 12.54
CA ILE A 70 8.53 19.46 12.70
C ILE A 70 7.81 18.25 13.31
N MET A 71 7.06 18.48 14.39
CA MET A 71 6.33 17.42 15.09
C MET A 71 5.26 16.80 14.20
N HIS A 72 4.49 17.63 13.48
CA HIS A 72 3.41 17.15 12.62
C HIS A 72 3.92 16.36 11.41
N ILE A 73 5.03 16.80 10.80
CA ILE A 73 5.68 16.05 9.71
C ILE A 73 6.14 14.69 10.21
N VAL A 74 6.89 14.65 11.32
CA VAL A 74 7.37 13.39 11.91
C VAL A 74 6.22 12.45 12.23
N GLN A 75 5.18 12.94 12.91
CA GLN A 75 4.02 12.13 13.29
C GLN A 75 3.27 11.58 12.07
N SER A 76 3.08 12.39 11.02
CA SER A 76 2.40 11.98 9.80
C SER A 76 3.15 10.87 9.07
N ILE A 77 4.48 11.02 8.92
CA ILE A 77 5.33 10.00 8.29
C ILE A 77 5.32 8.71 9.12
N GLN A 78 5.53 8.81 10.44
CA GLN A 78 5.54 7.64 11.34
C GLN A 78 4.21 6.89 11.33
N THR A 79 3.08 7.59 11.25
CA THR A 79 1.75 6.98 11.22
C THR A 79 1.55 6.19 9.93
N GLN A 80 1.89 6.77 8.77
CA GLN A 80 1.82 6.08 7.47
C GLN A 80 2.76 4.86 7.41
N LEU A 81 3.97 4.97 7.97
CA LEU A 81 4.89 3.84 8.06
C LEU A 81 4.41 2.75 9.03
N ALA A 82 3.80 3.12 10.16
CA ALA A 82 3.21 2.17 11.10
C ALA A 82 2.04 1.41 10.47
N GLU A 83 1.20 2.12 9.70
CA GLU A 83 0.12 1.51 8.92
C GLU A 83 0.68 0.53 7.88
N PHE A 84 1.68 0.94 7.08
CA PHE A 84 2.35 0.06 6.12
C PHE A 84 2.88 -1.21 6.79
N ARG A 85 3.63 -1.06 7.90
CA ARG A 85 4.21 -2.16 8.68
C ARG A 85 3.14 -3.07 9.27
N SER A 86 1.93 -2.58 9.55
CA SER A 86 0.83 -3.40 10.04
C SER A 86 0.40 -4.48 9.04
N TYR A 87 0.64 -4.27 7.74
CA TYR A 87 0.36 -5.24 6.69
C TYR A 87 1.49 -6.27 6.49
N GLU A 88 2.71 -5.99 6.97
CA GLU A 88 3.84 -6.92 6.83
C GLU A 88 3.54 -8.29 7.45
N GLY A 89 4.04 -9.35 6.82
CA GLY A 89 3.81 -10.74 7.24
C GLY A 89 2.41 -11.29 6.94
N GLN A 90 1.48 -10.45 6.49
CA GLN A 90 0.18 -10.89 6.01
C GLN A 90 0.26 -11.44 4.59
N ASP A 91 -0.64 -12.35 4.28
CA ASP A 91 -0.67 -12.97 2.95
C ASP A 91 -1.48 -12.09 1.99
N MET A 92 -0.88 -11.75 0.86
CA MET A 92 -1.57 -11.13 -0.25
C MET A 92 -2.20 -12.17 -1.15
N LEU A 93 -3.39 -11.87 -1.69
CA LEU A 93 -4.01 -12.69 -2.72
C LEU A 93 -3.36 -12.39 -4.08
N TYR A 94 -2.30 -13.12 -4.42
CA TYR A 94 -1.82 -13.23 -5.80
C TYR A 94 -2.41 -14.50 -6.41
N THR A 95 -3.56 -14.36 -7.07
CA THR A 95 -3.89 -15.28 -8.16
C THR A 95 -2.89 -14.95 -9.28
N GLY A 96 -2.16 -15.95 -9.79
CA GLY A 96 -1.17 -15.73 -10.85
C GLY A 96 -1.73 -14.80 -11.94
N ASP A 97 -0.91 -13.86 -12.40
CA ASP A 97 -1.22 -12.83 -13.40
C ASP A 97 -2.12 -11.69 -12.90
N LYS A 98 -1.71 -11.02 -11.81
CA LYS A 98 -2.36 -9.78 -11.35
C LYS A 98 -1.78 -8.58 -12.11
N ILE A 99 -2.37 -8.30 -13.26
CA ILE A 99 -2.11 -7.09 -14.06
C ILE A 99 -3.15 -6.05 -13.68
N VAL A 100 -2.71 -4.84 -13.33
CA VAL A 100 -3.58 -3.77 -12.85
C VAL A 100 -3.46 -2.53 -13.72
N PRO A 101 -4.56 -1.83 -14.02
CA PRO A 101 -4.50 -0.57 -14.75
C PRO A 101 -3.96 0.53 -13.82
N ILE A 102 -2.93 1.22 -14.28
CA ILE A 102 -2.43 2.46 -13.66
C ILE A 102 -2.94 3.62 -14.48
N LYS A 103 -3.54 4.61 -13.81
CA LYS A 103 -4.06 5.83 -14.43
C LYS A 103 -3.28 7.03 -13.92
N LEU A 104 -2.69 7.80 -14.83
CA LEU A 104 -2.07 9.07 -14.52
C LEU A 104 -3.05 10.18 -14.90
N ASP A 105 -3.45 11.00 -13.93
CA ASP A 105 -4.10 12.30 -14.14
C ASP A 105 -3.43 13.31 -13.21
N LEU A 106 -2.30 13.83 -13.67
CA LEU A 106 -1.39 14.65 -12.87
C LEU A 106 -1.19 16.01 -13.53
N ARG A 107 -1.16 17.06 -12.71
CA ARG A 107 -0.69 18.38 -13.13
C ARG A 107 0.48 18.80 -12.25
N VAL A 108 1.64 18.95 -12.87
CA VAL A 108 2.87 19.39 -12.23
C VAL A 108 3.31 20.65 -12.96
N ASN A 109 3.36 21.77 -12.25
CA ASN A 109 3.64 23.09 -12.82
C ASN A 109 2.76 23.39 -14.06
N ASN A 110 3.38 23.51 -15.22
CA ASN A 110 2.73 23.77 -16.50
C ASN A 110 2.42 22.51 -17.32
N THR A 111 2.89 21.34 -16.86
CA THR A 111 2.77 20.05 -17.54
C THR A 111 1.53 19.31 -17.06
N LEU A 112 0.70 18.85 -18.01
CA LEU A 112 -0.46 18.00 -17.74
C LEU A 112 -0.19 16.60 -18.31
N ILE A 113 -0.34 15.58 -17.48
CA ILE A 113 -0.10 14.19 -17.84
C ILE A 113 -1.41 13.44 -17.68
N LYS A 114 -1.90 12.88 -18.78
CA LYS A 114 -3.07 12.02 -18.82
C LYS A 114 -2.73 10.77 -19.61
N ASP A 115 -2.56 9.67 -18.90
CA ASP A 115 -2.21 8.39 -19.51
C ASP A 115 -2.79 7.22 -18.72
N GLN A 116 -2.87 6.06 -19.36
CA GLN A 116 -3.28 4.82 -18.74
C GLN A 116 -2.52 3.64 -19.34
N PHE A 117 -1.90 2.85 -18.48
CA PHE A 117 -1.15 1.65 -18.86
C PHE A 117 -1.42 0.50 -17.90
N LEU A 118 -0.88 -0.67 -18.20
CA LEU A 118 -1.01 -1.87 -17.39
C LEU A 118 0.30 -2.12 -16.63
N TRP A 119 0.19 -2.49 -15.35
CA TRP A 119 1.31 -2.86 -14.50
C TRP A 119 1.16 -4.30 -14.01
N ASP A 120 2.19 -5.12 -14.22
CA ASP A 120 2.24 -6.48 -13.66
C ASP A 120 2.75 -6.44 -12.23
N MET A 121 1.87 -6.72 -11.26
CA MET A 121 2.23 -6.74 -9.84
C MET A 121 3.13 -7.93 -9.45
N ASN A 122 3.32 -8.92 -10.34
CA ASN A 122 4.22 -10.04 -10.09
C ASN A 122 5.64 -9.79 -10.60
N ASN A 123 5.86 -8.72 -11.36
CA ASN A 123 7.19 -8.32 -11.81
C ASN A 123 7.86 -7.45 -10.74
N PHE A 124 8.53 -8.10 -9.78
CA PHE A 124 9.28 -7.41 -8.73
C PHE A 124 10.59 -6.78 -9.19
N ASP A 125 10.97 -6.92 -10.46
CA ASP A 125 12.12 -6.23 -11.03
C ASP A 125 11.73 -4.87 -11.64
N SER A 126 10.43 -4.61 -11.82
CA SER A 126 9.93 -3.31 -12.27
C SER A 126 10.06 -2.25 -11.18
N ASP A 127 10.46 -1.04 -11.56
CA ASP A 127 10.58 0.09 -10.65
C ASP A 127 9.89 1.35 -11.24
N PRO A 128 8.97 1.99 -10.50
CA PRO A 128 8.26 3.18 -10.97
C PRO A 128 9.16 4.35 -11.37
N GLU A 129 10.32 4.51 -10.73
CA GLU A 129 11.28 5.58 -11.03
C GLU A 129 11.97 5.35 -12.39
N ASP A 130 12.36 4.10 -12.69
CA ASP A 130 12.95 3.73 -13.98
C ASP A 130 11.91 3.88 -15.11
N PHE A 131 10.66 3.49 -14.84
CA PHE A 131 9.54 3.74 -15.76
C PHE A 131 9.32 5.24 -15.97
N ALA A 132 9.21 6.03 -14.90
CA ALA A 132 8.93 7.47 -14.97
C ALA A 132 10.03 8.24 -15.70
N LYS A 133 11.30 7.84 -15.52
CA LYS A 133 12.42 8.38 -16.27
C LYS A 133 12.26 8.15 -17.77
N THR A 134 12.05 6.89 -18.16
CA THR A 134 11.85 6.51 -19.57
C THR A 134 10.64 7.24 -20.16
N PHE A 135 9.53 7.31 -19.41
CA PHE A 135 8.32 8.03 -19.79
C PHE A 135 8.58 9.52 -20.05
N CYS A 136 9.37 10.18 -19.20
CA CYS A 136 9.73 11.59 -19.39
C CYS A 136 10.67 11.77 -20.60
N ASP A 137 11.65 10.89 -20.77
CA ASP A 137 12.59 10.91 -21.89
C ASP A 137 11.86 10.74 -23.24
N ASP A 138 10.94 9.78 -23.33
CA ASP A 138 10.15 9.49 -24.54
C ASP A 138 9.23 10.64 -24.94
N LEU A 139 8.68 11.37 -23.95
CA LEU A 139 7.81 12.53 -24.18
C LEU A 139 8.57 13.85 -24.26
N GLY A 140 9.89 13.84 -24.09
CA GLY A 140 10.72 15.05 -24.08
C GLY A 140 10.40 16.01 -22.92
N ILE A 141 9.91 15.48 -21.79
CA ILE A 141 9.58 16.26 -20.60
C ILE A 141 10.88 16.58 -19.85
N GLN A 142 11.18 17.87 -19.73
CA GLN A 142 12.42 18.34 -19.08
C GLN A 142 12.21 18.85 -17.64
N ASP A 143 10.95 19.00 -17.20
CA ASP A 143 10.64 19.45 -15.84
C ASP A 143 11.04 18.36 -14.82
N PRO A 144 12.02 18.62 -13.94
CA PRO A 144 12.54 17.62 -13.02
C PRO A 144 11.52 17.16 -11.97
N GLU A 145 10.45 17.93 -11.74
CA GLU A 145 9.39 17.58 -10.78
C GLU A 145 8.41 16.54 -11.36
N VAL A 146 8.38 16.36 -12.68
CA VAL A 146 7.43 15.46 -13.33
C VAL A 146 7.76 13.99 -13.08
N GLY A 147 9.01 13.58 -13.26
CA GLY A 147 9.45 12.19 -13.07
C GLY A 147 9.09 11.65 -11.67
N PRO A 148 9.48 12.35 -10.58
CA PRO A 148 9.09 11.99 -9.21
C PRO A 148 7.57 11.93 -9.00
N ALA A 149 6.80 12.87 -9.55
CA ALA A 149 5.34 12.87 -9.42
C ALA A 149 4.70 11.66 -10.12
N VAL A 150 5.20 11.28 -11.30
CA VAL A 150 4.75 10.07 -12.02
C VAL A 150 5.09 8.81 -11.22
N ALA A 151 6.33 8.67 -10.76
CA ALA A 151 6.76 7.52 -9.96
C ALA A 151 5.93 7.38 -8.67
N PHE A 152 5.70 8.49 -7.96
CA PHE A 152 4.85 8.54 -6.78
C PHE A 152 3.42 8.06 -7.08
N ALA A 153 2.79 8.58 -8.14
CA ALA A 153 1.41 8.22 -8.50
C ALA A 153 1.25 6.73 -8.85
N ILE A 154 2.28 6.13 -9.47
CA ILE A 154 2.32 4.69 -9.71
C ILE A 154 2.43 3.94 -8.38
N ARG A 155 3.38 4.31 -7.51
CA ARG A 155 3.56 3.67 -6.18
C ARG A 155 2.31 3.77 -5.31
N GLU A 156 1.62 4.90 -5.31
CA GLU A 156 0.37 5.12 -4.57
C GLU A 156 -0.70 4.10 -5.01
N GLN A 157 -0.96 3.97 -6.31
CA GLN A 157 -1.92 3.00 -6.84
C GLN A 157 -1.52 1.53 -6.58
N LEU A 158 -0.22 1.22 -6.66
CA LEU A 158 0.29 -0.11 -6.36
C LEU A 158 0.12 -0.46 -4.87
N TYR A 159 0.38 0.48 -3.97
CA TYR A 159 0.21 0.33 -2.53
C TYR A 159 -1.27 0.08 -2.17
N GLU A 160 -2.19 0.89 -2.69
CA GLU A 160 -3.64 0.70 -2.48
C GLU A 160 -4.10 -0.69 -2.95
N THR A 161 -3.65 -1.09 -4.15
CA THR A 161 -4.04 -2.37 -4.73
C THR A 161 -3.45 -3.57 -3.96
N ALA A 162 -2.26 -3.39 -3.39
CA ALA A 162 -1.60 -4.32 -2.49
C ALA A 162 -2.38 -4.47 -1.17
N VAL A 163 -2.76 -3.37 -0.53
CA VAL A 163 -3.55 -3.36 0.71
C VAL A 163 -4.92 -4.03 0.50
N GLN A 164 -5.61 -3.71 -0.59
CA GLN A 164 -6.89 -4.34 -0.95
C GLN A 164 -6.74 -5.86 -1.12
N SER A 165 -5.61 -6.33 -1.66
CA SER A 165 -5.36 -7.77 -1.82
C SER A 165 -5.21 -8.50 -0.48
N VAL A 166 -4.67 -7.82 0.54
CA VAL A 166 -4.58 -8.35 1.91
C VAL A 166 -5.97 -8.40 2.54
N ALA A 167 -6.77 -7.34 2.38
CA ALA A 167 -8.15 -7.31 2.87
C ALA A 167 -8.98 -8.47 2.28
N ALA A 168 -8.93 -8.67 0.96
CA ALA A 168 -9.60 -9.78 0.28
C ALA A 168 -9.12 -11.15 0.78
N ALA A 169 -7.81 -11.33 1.01
CA ALA A 169 -7.26 -12.58 1.54
C ALA A 169 -7.79 -12.89 2.96
N ARG A 170 -7.95 -11.87 3.82
CA ARG A 170 -8.52 -12.01 5.16
C ARG A 170 -9.98 -12.43 5.11
N GLU A 171 -10.79 -11.80 4.27
CA GLU A 171 -12.20 -12.12 4.11
C GLU A 171 -12.42 -13.57 3.69
N ILE A 172 -11.66 -14.07 2.70
CA ILE A 172 -11.72 -15.47 2.25
C ILE A 172 -11.45 -16.45 3.40
N ARG A 173 -10.49 -16.14 4.28
CA ARG A 173 -10.18 -16.96 5.47
C ARG A 173 -11.33 -16.98 6.46
N MET A 174 -11.95 -15.82 6.70
CA MET A 174 -13.09 -15.69 7.61
C MET A 174 -14.31 -16.44 7.08
N SER A 175 -14.63 -16.33 5.78
CA SER A 175 -15.74 -17.08 5.16
C SER A 175 -15.55 -18.60 5.21
N LYS A 176 -14.30 -19.09 5.06
CA LYS A 176 -13.98 -20.53 5.20
C LYS A 176 -14.08 -21.03 6.65
N LYS A 177 -13.90 -20.16 7.64
CA LYS A 177 -14.06 -20.48 9.07
C LYS A 177 -15.55 -20.47 9.47
N GLY A 178 -16.33 -19.52 8.94
CA GLY A 178 -17.78 -19.45 9.17
C GLY A 178 -18.56 -20.67 8.65
N ARG A 179 -18.17 -21.26 7.51
CA ARG A 179 -18.80 -22.50 7.00
C ARG A 179 -18.45 -23.76 7.80
N ARG A 180 -17.37 -23.75 8.59
CA ARG A 180 -16.96 -24.88 9.43
C ARG A 180 -17.54 -24.83 10.85
N GLY A 181 -18.22 -23.75 11.21
CA GLY A 181 -18.81 -23.55 12.54
C GLY A 181 -20.27 -24.00 12.69
N ALA A 182 -20.91 -24.51 11.64
CA ALA A 182 -22.21 -25.17 11.74
C ALA A 182 -22.01 -26.66 12.04
N GLU A 183 -21.42 -26.98 13.19
CA GLU A 183 -21.50 -28.35 13.70
C GLU A 183 -22.95 -28.61 14.14
N TYR A 184 -23.57 -29.58 13.47
CA TYR A 184 -24.84 -30.18 13.82
C TYR A 184 -24.79 -30.64 15.29
N VAL A 185 -25.49 -29.94 16.17
CA VAL A 185 -25.77 -30.43 17.53
C VAL A 185 -26.80 -31.54 17.39
N PRO A 186 -26.49 -32.82 17.69
CA PRO A 186 -27.49 -33.86 17.64
C PRO A 186 -28.52 -33.60 18.75
N ALA A 187 -29.79 -33.60 18.40
CA ALA A 187 -30.93 -33.43 19.31
C ALA A 187 -31.09 -34.63 20.25
N ARG A 188 -30.14 -34.86 21.16
CA ARG A 188 -30.21 -35.90 22.20
C ARG A 188 -30.03 -35.37 23.63
N PHE A 189 -29.95 -34.05 23.82
CA PHE A 189 -29.74 -33.43 25.14
C PHE A 189 -30.92 -32.58 25.65
N LEU A 190 -32.12 -32.73 25.10
CA LEU A 190 -33.34 -32.06 25.59
C LEU A 190 -34.38 -33.05 26.14
N SER A 191 -33.94 -34.01 26.96
CA SER A 191 -34.85 -34.87 27.71
C SER A 191 -34.26 -35.22 29.08
N GLN A 192 -33.96 -34.21 29.90
CA GLN A 192 -33.81 -34.45 31.35
C GLN A 192 -33.79 -33.18 32.22
N VAL A 193 -34.71 -32.23 32.00
CA VAL A 193 -35.06 -31.27 33.06
C VAL A 193 -36.56 -30.93 32.97
N LEU A 194 -37.41 -31.93 33.14
CA LEU A 194 -38.82 -31.73 33.53
C LEU A 194 -39.25 -32.89 34.43
N SER A 195 -38.76 -32.88 35.66
CA SER A 195 -39.50 -33.44 36.80
C SER A 195 -38.93 -32.84 38.09
N TYR A 196 -39.76 -32.76 39.12
CA TYR A 196 -39.57 -32.10 40.43
C TYR A 196 -39.90 -30.60 40.45
N SER A 197 -41.19 -30.27 40.51
CA SER A 197 -41.99 -30.37 41.75
C SER A 197 -43.24 -29.49 41.64
N CYS A 198 -44.41 -30.13 41.55
CA CYS A 198 -45.59 -29.61 42.22
C CYS A 198 -45.52 -30.04 43.69
N TYR A 199 -45.51 -29.08 44.61
CA TYR A 199 -46.47 -28.91 45.71
C TYR A 199 -46.13 -27.63 46.46
#